data_AF-A0A419GUQ9-F1
#
_entry.id   AF-A0A419GUQ9-F1
#
_cell.length_a   1.000
_cell.length_b   1.000
_cell.length_c   1.000
_cell.angle_alpha   90.00
_cell.angle_beta   90.00
_cell.angle_gamma   90.00
#
_symmetry.space_group_name_H-M   'P 1'
#
loop_
_entity.id
_entity.type
_entity.pdbx_description
1 polymer ?
#
loop_
_entity_poly.entity_id
_entity_poly.type
_entity_poly.pdbx_seq_one_letter_code
_entity_poly.pdbx_strand_id
1 'polypeptide(L)'
;MITKFSKRNRKVYIFKDMHEIARHVVETWKELSGKAIKDRGQFTSVLSGGKTPVIVYQNLSGEKDMSWEKTHIFMADERFVPYKSEENNYHMINRMLLRHVLIPAKNVHPVLTTESTPRASAARYAADLISFFGLKGAALPRFDLIVLGIGEDGHTASLFPEALSLQERKQLAIAVSPGEMKGPDRITITLPVINNARNIMFIVSGKNKAGIMHEILVKKNAALPAALVNPEDGKILFLLDDAAGSLLG
;
A
#
# COMPACT_ATOMS: atom_id res chain seq x y z
N MET A 1 3.01 -2.43 -23.04
CA MET A 1 2.95 -3.32 -21.85
C MET A 1 3.59 -4.65 -22.20
N ILE A 2 4.71 -5.00 -21.54
CA ILE A 2 5.34 -6.32 -21.65
C ILE A 2 5.11 -7.07 -20.33
N THR A 3 4.62 -8.30 -20.40
CA THR A 3 4.52 -9.18 -19.22
C THR A 3 5.74 -10.09 -19.17
N LYS A 4 6.59 -9.97 -18.14
CA LYS A 4 7.87 -10.72 -18.09
C LYS A 4 7.87 -11.94 -17.16
N PHE A 5 7.08 -11.92 -16.09
CA PHE A 5 7.04 -13.02 -15.12
C PHE A 5 5.61 -13.34 -14.70
N SER A 6 5.22 -14.61 -14.78
CA SER A 6 3.94 -15.11 -14.27
C SER A 6 4.16 -16.37 -13.44
N LYS A 7 3.84 -16.29 -12.15
CA LYS A 7 3.41 -17.43 -11.33
C LYS A 7 1.91 -17.25 -11.06
N ARG A 8 1.18 -18.33 -10.72
CA ARG A 8 -0.30 -18.35 -10.59
C ARG A 8 -0.91 -17.08 -9.98
N ASN A 9 -0.26 -16.47 -8.98
CA ASN A 9 -0.74 -15.30 -8.26
C ASN A 9 0.13 -14.02 -8.39
N ARG A 10 1.27 -14.05 -9.12
CA ARG A 10 2.21 -12.92 -9.25
C ARG A 10 2.43 -12.55 -10.72
N LYS A 11 2.23 -11.28 -11.07
CA LYS A 11 2.50 -10.74 -12.41
C LYS A 11 3.40 -9.51 -12.34
N VAL A 12 4.24 -9.35 -13.37
CA VAL A 12 5.12 -8.19 -13.55
C VAL A 12 4.79 -7.53 -14.89
N TYR A 13 4.42 -6.26 -14.84
CA TYR A 13 4.14 -5.41 -16.00
C TYR A 13 5.17 -4.31 -16.09
N ILE A 14 5.77 -4.17 -17.27
CA ILE A 14 6.66 -3.05 -17.60
C ILE A 14 5.94 -2.14 -18.60
N PHE A 15 5.84 -0.87 -18.21
CA PHE A 15 5.20 0.22 -18.94
C PHE A 15 6.24 1.24 -19.37
N LYS A 16 5.90 2.02 -20.40
CA LYS A 16 6.80 3.06 -20.91
C LYS A 16 7.16 4.09 -19.84
N ASP A 17 6.17 4.51 -19.05
CA ASP A 17 6.30 5.58 -18.07
C ASP A 17 5.22 5.49 -16.97
N MET A 18 5.32 6.42 -16.01
CA MET A 18 4.39 6.53 -14.89
C MET A 18 2.97 6.91 -15.30
N HIS A 19 2.75 7.53 -16.47
CA HIS A 19 1.40 7.84 -16.95
C HIS A 19 0.68 6.58 -17.43
N GLU A 20 1.38 5.67 -18.10
CA GLU A 20 0.86 4.35 -18.46
C GLU A 20 0.52 3.52 -17.21
N ILE A 21 1.40 3.51 -16.21
CA ILE A 21 1.13 2.85 -14.92
C ILE A 21 -0.12 3.44 -14.28
N ALA A 22 -0.23 4.77 -14.23
CA ALA A 22 -1.38 5.42 -13.61
C ALA A 22 -2.70 5.12 -14.31
N ARG A 23 -2.71 5.04 -15.66
CA ARG A 23 -3.90 4.59 -16.41
C ARG A 23 -4.28 3.16 -16.06
N HIS A 24 -3.30 2.25 -16.04
CA HIS A 24 -3.55 0.85 -15.69
C HIS A 24 -4.07 0.69 -14.25
N VAL A 25 -3.56 1.48 -13.30
CA VAL A 25 -4.06 1.49 -11.93
C VAL A 25 -5.51 1.96 -11.86
N VAL A 26 -5.89 3.01 -12.60
CA VAL A 26 -7.29 3.48 -12.65
C VAL A 26 -8.22 2.41 -13.23
N GLU A 27 -7.83 1.76 -14.32
CA GLU A 27 -8.61 0.66 -14.91
C GLU A 27 -8.77 -0.50 -13.94
N THR A 28 -7.68 -0.94 -13.32
CA THR A 28 -7.68 -2.00 -12.31
C THR A 28 -8.54 -1.62 -11.11
N TRP A 29 -8.48 -0.36 -10.65
CA TRP A 29 -9.32 0.14 -9.56
C TRP A 29 -10.80 0.06 -9.90
N LYS A 30 -11.21 0.50 -11.10
CA LYS A 30 -12.61 0.41 -11.58
C LYS A 30 -13.11 -1.03 -11.59
N GLU A 31 -12.31 -1.96 -12.11
CA GLU A 31 -12.66 -3.37 -12.15
C GLU A 31 -12.81 -3.97 -10.74
N LEU A 32 -11.81 -3.76 -9.88
CA LEU A 32 -11.79 -4.32 -8.53
C LEU A 32 -12.89 -3.70 -7.65
N SER A 33 -13.09 -2.39 -7.72
CA SER A 33 -14.15 -1.71 -6.97
C SER A 33 -15.53 -2.14 -7.42
N GLY A 34 -15.81 -2.17 -8.73
CA GLY A 34 -17.09 -2.64 -9.26
C GLY A 34 -17.40 -4.08 -8.84
N LYS A 35 -16.40 -4.98 -8.91
CA LYS A 35 -16.55 -6.35 -8.43
C LYS A 35 -16.78 -6.43 -6.92
N ALA A 36 -15.98 -5.73 -6.11
CA ALA A 36 -16.10 -5.76 -4.66
C ALA A 36 -17.45 -5.22 -4.18
N ILE A 37 -17.90 -4.11 -4.76
CA ILE A 37 -19.20 -3.51 -4.45
C ILE A 37 -20.35 -4.43 -4.85
N LYS A 38 -20.28 -5.06 -6.03
CA LYS A 38 -21.30 -6.03 -6.45
C LYS A 38 -21.37 -7.23 -5.50
N ASP A 39 -20.22 -7.77 -5.10
CA ASP A 39 -20.15 -9.02 -4.33
C ASP A 39 -20.35 -8.81 -2.81
N ARG A 40 -19.94 -7.65 -2.27
CA ARG A 40 -19.82 -7.38 -0.83
C ARG A 40 -20.39 -6.03 -0.39
N GLY A 41 -20.97 -5.25 -1.29
CA GLY A 41 -21.58 -3.95 -0.98
C GLY A 41 -20.61 -2.78 -0.82
N GLN A 42 -19.31 -3.04 -0.71
CA GLN A 42 -18.27 -2.02 -0.52
C GLN A 42 -16.94 -2.43 -1.17
N PHE A 43 -16.07 -1.45 -1.37
CA PHE A 43 -14.68 -1.63 -1.80
C PHE A 43 -13.72 -1.07 -0.76
N THR A 44 -12.72 -1.85 -0.36
CA THR A 44 -11.73 -1.47 0.66
C THR A 44 -10.34 -1.40 0.04
N SER A 45 -9.72 -0.22 0.11
CA SER A 45 -8.39 0.02 -0.45
C SER A 45 -7.44 0.60 0.59
N VAL A 46 -6.20 0.12 0.60
CA VAL A 46 -5.10 0.64 1.42
C VAL A 46 -4.13 1.40 0.51
N LEU A 47 -3.78 2.62 0.90
CA LEU A 47 -2.89 3.50 0.14
C LEU A 47 -1.58 3.77 0.89
N SER A 48 -0.49 3.84 0.14
CA SER A 48 0.83 4.26 0.64
C SER A 48 1.11 5.73 0.37
N GLY A 49 1.98 6.33 1.17
CA GLY A 49 2.53 7.64 0.87
C GLY A 49 3.67 7.61 -0.15
N GLY A 50 4.48 8.68 -0.12
CA GLY A 50 5.64 8.85 -1.00
C GLY A 50 5.35 9.62 -2.29
N LYS A 51 6.39 9.85 -3.09
CA LYS A 51 6.30 10.67 -4.31
C LYS A 51 5.80 9.90 -5.53
N THR A 52 6.14 8.61 -5.62
CA THR A 52 5.78 7.75 -6.76
C THR A 52 4.27 7.65 -7.02
N PRO A 53 3.39 7.43 -6.02
CA PRO A 53 1.97 7.27 -6.29
C PRO A 53 1.22 8.59 -6.57
N VAL A 54 1.87 9.76 -6.52
CA VAL A 54 1.20 11.06 -6.70
C VAL A 54 0.43 11.14 -8.03
N ILE A 55 1.03 10.72 -9.13
CA ILE A 55 0.37 10.73 -10.46
C ILE A 55 -0.83 9.78 -10.48
N VAL A 56 -0.75 8.65 -9.79
CA VAL A 56 -1.88 7.71 -9.65
C VAL A 56 -3.03 8.36 -8.89
N TYR A 57 -2.74 9.03 -7.78
CA TYR A 57 -3.75 9.72 -6.98
C TYR A 57 -4.40 10.88 -7.73
N GLN A 58 -3.62 11.64 -8.50
CA GLN A 58 -4.14 12.68 -9.39
C GLN A 58 -5.07 12.10 -10.47
N ASN A 59 -4.70 10.97 -11.10
CA ASN A 59 -5.56 10.33 -12.10
C ASN A 59 -6.85 9.79 -11.47
N LEU A 60 -6.77 9.09 -10.33
CA LEU A 60 -7.95 8.66 -9.58
C LEU A 60 -8.81 9.85 -9.16
N SER A 61 -8.22 11.01 -8.86
CA SER A 61 -8.97 12.20 -8.50
C SER A 61 -9.83 12.75 -9.64
N GLY A 62 -9.49 12.45 -10.90
CA GLY A 62 -10.26 12.82 -12.09
C GLY A 62 -11.50 11.95 -12.29
N GLU A 63 -11.57 10.79 -11.64
CA GLU A 63 -12.60 9.79 -11.84
C GLU A 63 -13.80 10.02 -10.91
N LYS A 64 -14.57 11.08 -11.19
CA LYS A 64 -15.68 11.53 -10.31
C LYS A 64 -16.84 10.55 -10.22
N ASP A 65 -17.08 9.78 -11.29
CA ASP A 65 -18.22 8.87 -11.40
C ASP A 65 -17.97 7.48 -10.81
N MET A 66 -16.78 7.24 -10.24
CA MET A 66 -16.55 6.02 -9.47
C MET A 66 -17.38 6.01 -8.19
N SER A 67 -17.72 4.81 -7.71
CA SER A 67 -18.51 4.59 -6.50
C SER A 67 -17.75 4.92 -5.20
N TRP A 68 -17.37 6.18 -5.04
CA TRP A 68 -16.65 6.71 -3.89
C TRP A 68 -17.45 6.60 -2.59
N GLU A 69 -18.78 6.65 -2.67
CA GLU A 69 -19.70 6.48 -1.55
C GLU A 69 -19.66 5.07 -0.92
N LYS A 70 -19.20 4.07 -1.68
CA LYS A 70 -18.98 2.68 -1.25
C LYS A 70 -17.51 2.30 -1.15
N THR A 71 -16.61 3.25 -1.38
CA THR A 71 -15.17 3.05 -1.29
C THR A 71 -14.69 3.48 0.10
N HIS A 72 -13.92 2.62 0.76
CA HIS A 72 -13.23 2.89 2.02
C HIS A 72 -11.71 2.92 1.80
N ILE A 73 -11.06 3.96 2.32
CA ILE A 73 -9.63 4.20 2.16
C ILE A 73 -8.93 4.11 3.51
N PHE A 74 -7.89 3.28 3.57
CA PHE A 74 -7.01 3.05 4.72
C PHE A 74 -5.56 3.40 4.36
N MET A 75 -4.70 3.54 5.36
CA MET A 75 -3.27 3.80 5.17
C MET A 75 -2.43 2.54 5.39
N ALA A 76 -1.46 2.29 4.51
CA ALA A 76 -0.48 1.21 4.69
C ALA A 76 0.49 1.54 5.84
N ASP A 77 0.88 2.80 5.91
CA ASP A 77 1.75 3.33 6.94
C ASP A 77 1.56 4.85 7.06
N GLU A 78 2.08 5.39 8.16
CA GLU A 78 2.09 6.83 8.41
C GLU A 78 3.33 7.21 9.22
N ARG A 79 3.82 8.42 8.96
CA ARG A 79 4.90 9.06 9.72
C ARG A 79 4.23 9.72 10.91
N PHE A 80 4.70 9.43 12.12
CA PHE A 80 4.15 10.00 13.35
C PHE A 80 4.63 11.44 13.54
N VAL A 81 4.10 12.30 12.68
CA VAL A 81 4.40 13.73 12.58
C VAL A 81 3.07 14.52 12.55
N PRO A 82 3.09 15.84 12.82
CA PRO A 82 1.88 16.65 12.74
C PRO A 82 1.19 16.52 11.38
N TYR A 83 -0.15 16.52 11.36
CA TYR A 83 -0.94 16.35 10.14
C TYR A 83 -0.54 17.31 9.00
N LYS A 84 -0.16 18.56 9.31
CA LYS A 84 0.23 19.53 8.27
C LYS A 84 1.68 19.36 7.77
N SER A 85 2.41 18.37 8.26
CA SER A 85 3.75 18.06 7.75
C SER A 85 3.66 17.53 6.32
N GLU A 86 4.59 17.96 5.46
CA GLU A 86 4.74 17.40 4.11
C GLU A 86 5.17 15.92 4.13
N GLU A 87 5.65 15.41 5.28
CA GLU A 87 5.96 14.00 5.49
C GLU A 87 4.74 13.15 5.87
N ASN A 88 3.59 13.75 6.18
CA ASN A 88 2.37 13.03 6.53
C ASN A 88 1.71 12.43 5.27
N ASN A 89 1.61 11.11 5.22
CA ASN A 89 1.06 10.35 4.10
C ASN A 89 -0.41 10.69 3.87
N TYR A 90 -1.22 10.74 4.93
CA TYR A 90 -2.64 11.09 4.83
C TYR A 90 -2.83 12.50 4.29
N HIS A 91 -2.03 13.47 4.73
CA HIS A 91 -2.07 14.83 4.23
C HIS A 91 -1.82 14.89 2.71
N MET A 92 -0.80 14.17 2.23
CA MET A 92 -0.51 14.06 0.80
C MET A 92 -1.67 13.40 0.04
N ILE A 93 -2.17 12.25 0.51
CA ILE A 93 -3.27 11.52 -0.11
C ILE A 93 -4.53 12.37 -0.17
N ASN A 94 -4.84 13.09 0.91
CA ASN A 94 -5.97 14.00 0.96
C ASN A 94 -5.83 15.14 -0.07
N ARG A 95 -4.65 15.75 -0.16
CA ARG A 95 -4.37 16.83 -1.13
C ARG A 95 -4.44 16.37 -2.58
N MET A 96 -3.99 15.16 -2.89
CA MET A 96 -3.87 14.67 -4.26
C MET A 96 -5.14 13.93 -4.74
N LEU A 97 -5.91 13.34 -3.82
CA LEU A 97 -7.06 12.49 -4.15
C LEU A 97 -8.31 12.86 -3.37
N LEU A 98 -8.31 12.68 -2.04
CA LEU A 98 -9.58 12.55 -1.29
C LEU A 98 -10.42 13.82 -1.30
N ARG A 99 -9.80 15.01 -1.21
CA ARG A 99 -10.52 16.29 -1.27
C ARG A 99 -11.13 16.61 -2.64
N HIS A 100 -10.81 15.82 -3.66
CA HIS A 100 -11.26 16.02 -5.02
C HIS A 100 -12.40 15.07 -5.40
N VAL A 101 -12.71 14.06 -4.60
CA VAL A 101 -13.73 13.05 -4.93
C VAL A 101 -14.84 13.04 -3.88
N LEU A 102 -16.02 12.53 -4.25
CA LEU A 102 -17.20 12.49 -3.37
C LEU A 102 -17.15 11.29 -2.41
N ILE A 103 -16.02 11.10 -1.73
CA ILE A 103 -15.87 10.07 -0.69
C ILE A 103 -16.41 10.61 0.65
N PRO A 104 -17.36 9.90 1.31
CA PRO A 104 -17.81 10.29 2.63
C PRO A 104 -16.66 10.28 3.64
N ALA A 105 -16.58 11.28 4.52
CA ALA A 105 -15.50 11.35 5.53
C ALA A 105 -15.42 10.10 6.41
N LYS A 106 -16.57 9.48 6.73
CA LYS A 106 -16.65 8.22 7.49
C LYS A 106 -16.03 7.01 6.78
N ASN A 107 -15.77 7.11 5.47
CA ASN A 107 -15.14 6.07 4.68
C ASN A 107 -13.61 6.25 4.58
N VAL A 108 -13.07 7.32 5.16
CA VAL A 108 -11.64 7.60 5.18
C VAL A 108 -11.10 7.27 6.57
N HIS A 109 -10.13 6.35 6.62
CA HIS A 109 -9.57 5.79 7.84
C HIS A 109 -8.08 6.15 7.93
N PRO A 110 -7.75 7.38 8.35
CA PRO A 110 -6.35 7.79 8.52
C PRO A 110 -5.74 7.13 9.76
N VAL A 111 -4.41 7.02 9.77
CA VAL A 111 -3.67 6.77 11.01
C VAL A 111 -3.57 8.09 11.78
N LEU A 112 -4.10 8.14 13.00
CA LEU A 112 -4.07 9.36 13.81
C LEU A 112 -2.69 9.61 14.40
N THR A 113 -2.07 10.73 14.04
CA THR A 113 -0.76 11.15 14.58
C THR A 113 -0.87 12.08 15.80
N THR A 114 -2.07 12.18 16.38
CA THR A 114 -2.39 13.04 17.53
C THR A 114 -2.41 12.30 18.87
N GLU A 115 -2.18 10.98 18.85
CA GLU A 115 -2.06 10.19 20.08
C GLU A 115 -0.80 10.58 20.87
N SER A 116 -0.74 10.17 22.14
CA SER A 116 0.41 10.51 23.00
C SER A 116 1.72 9.84 22.58
N THR A 117 1.64 8.67 21.93
CA THR A 117 2.80 7.90 21.49
C THR A 117 2.52 7.20 20.15
N PRO A 118 3.57 6.87 19.36
CA PRO A 118 3.42 6.03 18.17
C PRO A 118 2.73 4.69 18.46
N ARG A 119 3.02 4.08 19.61
CA ARG A 119 2.41 2.82 20.04
C ARG A 119 0.91 2.96 20.33
N ALA A 120 0.49 4.06 20.95
CA ALA A 120 -0.93 4.35 21.16
C ALA A 120 -1.66 4.58 19.82
N SER A 121 -1.02 5.28 18.88
CA SER A 121 -1.53 5.45 17.51
C SER A 121 -1.69 4.11 16.78
N ALA A 122 -0.68 3.24 16.82
CA ALA A 122 -0.76 1.91 16.23
C ALA A 122 -1.86 1.04 16.88
N ALA A 123 -1.99 1.08 18.21
CA ALA A 123 -3.04 0.35 18.93
C ALA A 123 -4.44 0.85 18.56
N ARG A 124 -4.64 2.17 18.45
CA ARG A 124 -5.91 2.73 17.96
C ARG A 124 -6.21 2.27 16.54
N TYR A 125 -5.23 2.39 15.64
CA TYR A 125 -5.44 1.99 14.25
C TYR A 125 -5.77 0.50 14.12
N ALA A 126 -5.13 -0.36 14.93
CA ALA A 126 -5.51 -1.77 15.01
C ALA A 126 -6.94 -1.98 15.53
N ALA A 127 -7.38 -1.21 16.54
CA ALA A 127 -8.75 -1.27 17.05
C ALA A 127 -9.78 -0.82 16.01
N ASP A 128 -9.47 0.22 15.23
CA ASP A 128 -10.33 0.69 14.13
C ASP A 128 -10.48 -0.38 13.05
N LEU A 129 -9.40 -1.09 12.70
CA LEU A 129 -9.43 -2.24 11.79
C LEU A 129 -10.28 -3.39 12.33
N ILE A 130 -10.14 -3.74 13.62
CA ILE A 130 -10.93 -4.78 14.27
C ILE A 130 -12.42 -4.42 14.21
N SER A 131 -12.76 -3.19 14.57
CA SER A 131 -14.14 -2.69 14.58
C SER A 131 -14.76 -2.70 13.18
N PHE A 132 -14.06 -2.14 12.19
CA PHE A 132 -14.55 -2.04 10.82
C PHE A 132 -14.81 -3.40 10.17
N PHE A 133 -13.88 -4.34 10.33
CA PHE A 133 -13.99 -5.69 9.74
C PHE A 133 -14.75 -6.68 10.63
N GLY A 134 -15.19 -6.28 11.82
CA GLY A 134 -15.87 -7.18 12.77
C GLY A 134 -15.00 -8.38 13.18
N LEU A 135 -13.69 -8.17 13.33
CA LEU A 135 -12.72 -9.24 13.55
C LEU A 135 -12.90 -9.87 14.94
N LYS A 136 -12.72 -11.19 15.01
CA LYS A 136 -12.75 -11.97 16.25
C LYS A 136 -11.49 -12.79 16.37
N GLY A 137 -10.94 -12.87 17.59
CA GLY A 137 -9.73 -13.64 17.86
C GLY A 137 -8.55 -13.18 16.99
N ALA A 138 -7.89 -14.12 16.34
CA ALA A 138 -6.73 -13.88 15.48
C ALA A 138 -7.08 -13.63 14.00
N ALA A 139 -8.34 -13.33 13.67
CA ALA A 139 -8.75 -13.03 12.30
C ALA A 139 -8.04 -11.79 11.75
N LEU A 140 -7.64 -11.84 10.48
CA LEU A 140 -6.99 -10.72 9.79
C LEU A 140 -8.01 -9.96 8.91
N PRO A 141 -7.89 -8.63 8.78
CA PRO A 141 -8.69 -7.86 7.84
C PRO A 141 -8.33 -8.25 6.41
N ARG A 142 -9.33 -8.40 5.55
CA ARG A 142 -9.14 -8.79 4.15
C ARG A 142 -9.51 -7.66 3.21
N PHE A 143 -8.51 -6.86 2.86
CA PHE A 143 -8.66 -5.74 1.93
C PHE A 143 -8.86 -6.21 0.49
N ASP A 144 -9.61 -5.44 -0.28
CA ASP A 144 -9.82 -5.72 -1.70
C ASP A 144 -8.60 -5.31 -2.54
N LEU A 145 -7.95 -4.21 -2.17
CA LEU A 145 -6.75 -3.71 -2.81
C LEU A 145 -5.78 -3.10 -1.78
N ILE A 146 -4.49 -3.40 -1.90
CA ILE A 146 -3.41 -2.66 -1.23
C ILE A 146 -2.46 -2.12 -2.29
N VAL A 147 -2.24 -0.81 -2.28
CA VAL A 147 -1.29 -0.11 -3.15
C VAL A 147 -0.03 0.22 -2.34
N LEU A 148 1.10 -0.31 -2.77
CA LEU A 148 2.39 -0.22 -2.08
C LEU A 148 3.47 0.40 -2.96
N GLY A 149 4.44 1.04 -2.31
CA GLY A 149 5.73 1.41 -2.91
C GLY A 149 6.85 0.47 -2.46
N ILE A 150 8.02 0.61 -3.10
CA ILE A 150 9.26 -0.11 -2.73
C ILE A 150 10.40 0.89 -2.54
N GLY A 151 11.05 0.85 -1.38
CA GLY A 151 12.27 1.59 -1.05
C GLY A 151 13.48 1.12 -1.85
N GLU A 152 14.54 1.92 -1.93
CA GLU A 152 15.80 1.49 -2.59
C GLU A 152 16.52 0.37 -1.82
N ASP A 153 16.22 0.26 -0.53
CA ASP A 153 16.60 -0.79 0.41
C ASP A 153 15.64 -1.99 0.40
N GLY A 154 14.59 -1.98 -0.42
CA GLY A 154 13.60 -3.05 -0.51
C GLY A 154 12.51 -3.01 0.56
N HIS A 155 12.45 -1.96 1.38
CA HIS A 155 11.35 -1.77 2.33
C HIS A 155 10.01 -1.57 1.59
N THR A 156 8.91 -1.89 2.26
CA THR A 156 7.56 -1.52 1.82
C THR A 156 6.69 -1.16 3.02
N ALA A 157 5.70 -0.28 2.83
CA ALA A 157 5.06 0.42 3.92
C ALA A 157 6.14 1.00 4.86
N SER A 158 6.14 0.64 6.14
CA SER A 158 7.28 0.91 7.04
C SER A 158 7.89 -0.36 7.61
N LEU A 159 7.93 -1.42 6.81
CA LEU A 159 8.62 -2.67 7.11
C LEU A 159 10.00 -2.65 6.45
N PHE A 160 11.06 -2.57 7.25
CA PHE A 160 12.44 -2.39 6.80
C PHE A 160 13.26 -3.67 6.88
N PRO A 161 14.32 -3.83 6.07
CA PRO A 161 15.25 -4.96 6.19
C PRO A 161 15.79 -5.08 7.63
N GLU A 162 15.94 -6.32 8.10
CA GLU A 162 16.51 -6.66 9.42
C GLU A 162 15.74 -6.13 10.65
N ALA A 163 14.63 -5.43 10.43
CA ALA A 163 13.82 -4.82 11.46
C ALA A 163 13.00 -5.86 12.25
N LEU A 164 12.89 -5.69 13.57
CA LEU A 164 12.10 -6.59 14.43
C LEU A 164 10.62 -6.56 14.06
N SER A 165 10.14 -5.43 13.52
CA SER A 165 8.80 -5.27 12.94
C SER A 165 8.45 -6.33 11.88
N LEU A 166 9.42 -6.91 11.17
CA LEU A 166 9.18 -8.01 10.23
C LEU A 166 8.77 -9.33 10.89
N GLN A 167 9.03 -9.50 12.18
CA GLN A 167 8.70 -10.72 12.94
C GLN A 167 7.31 -10.66 13.58
N GLU A 168 6.60 -9.52 13.50
CA GLU A 168 5.26 -9.39 14.06
C GLU A 168 4.26 -10.31 13.32
N ARG A 169 3.46 -11.05 14.09
CA ARG A 169 2.47 -12.03 13.59
C ARG A 169 1.10 -11.90 14.23
N LYS A 170 0.97 -11.14 15.30
CA LYS A 170 -0.23 -11.02 16.15
C LYS A 170 -0.92 -9.68 15.96
N GLN A 171 -0.17 -8.58 15.94
CA GLN A 171 -0.73 -7.24 15.82
C GLN A 171 -1.09 -6.90 14.36
N LEU A 172 -2.20 -6.20 14.16
CA LEU A 172 -2.61 -5.73 12.83
C LEU A 172 -1.82 -4.51 12.37
N ALA A 173 -1.47 -3.64 13.33
CA ALA A 173 -0.64 -2.46 13.11
C ALA A 173 0.34 -2.30 14.28
N ILE A 174 1.52 -1.76 13.99
CA ILE A 174 2.61 -1.57 14.96
C ILE A 174 3.27 -0.22 14.78
N ALA A 175 3.93 0.25 15.85
CA ALA A 175 4.89 1.33 15.78
C ALA A 175 6.26 0.80 15.35
N VAL A 176 6.94 1.55 14.48
CA VAL A 176 8.30 1.26 13.99
C VAL A 176 9.18 2.43 14.37
N SER A 177 10.21 2.15 15.16
CA SER A 177 11.07 3.18 15.75
C SER A 177 12.24 3.56 14.83
N PRO A 178 12.85 4.74 15.01
CA PRO A 178 14.04 5.15 14.26
C PRO A 178 15.26 4.24 14.48
N GLY A 179 15.26 3.39 15.52
CA GLY A 179 16.30 2.37 15.70
C GLY A 179 16.31 1.31 14.59
N GLU A 180 15.20 1.15 13.87
CA GLU A 180 15.04 0.23 12.75
C GLU A 180 15.19 0.92 11.39
N MET A 181 15.17 2.26 11.33
CA MET A 181 15.20 3.03 10.09
C MET A 181 15.49 4.53 10.31
N LYS A 182 15.99 5.24 9.30
CA LYS A 182 16.18 6.70 9.41
C LYS A 182 14.85 7.46 9.28
N GLY A 183 14.59 8.39 10.20
CA GLY A 183 13.45 9.32 10.12
C GLY A 183 12.58 9.32 11.39
N PRO A 184 11.38 9.92 11.33
CA PRO A 184 10.44 9.96 12.46
C PRO A 184 9.85 8.57 12.73
N ASP A 185 9.39 8.30 13.95
CA ASP A 185 8.59 7.10 14.25
C ASP A 185 7.47 6.90 13.21
N ARG A 186 7.15 5.63 12.94
CA ARG A 186 6.10 5.29 11.97
C ARG A 186 5.08 4.34 12.57
N ILE A 187 3.89 4.33 11.99
CA ILE A 187 2.85 3.35 12.24
C ILE A 187 2.64 2.60 10.93
N THR A 188 2.51 1.28 10.97
CA THR A 188 2.34 0.48 9.75
C THR A 188 1.49 -0.74 10.00
N ILE A 189 0.72 -1.13 8.97
CA ILE A 189 0.11 -2.45 8.94
C ILE A 189 1.18 -3.53 8.81
N THR A 190 0.95 -4.69 9.41
CA THR A 190 1.94 -5.75 9.47
C THR A 190 1.93 -6.63 8.21
N LEU A 191 3.01 -7.39 8.02
CA LEU A 191 3.12 -8.31 6.89
C LEU A 191 1.97 -9.33 6.79
N PRO A 192 1.45 -9.92 7.89
CA PRO A 192 0.24 -10.74 7.84
C PRO A 192 -0.98 -10.01 7.27
N VAL A 193 -1.19 -8.74 7.65
CA VAL A 193 -2.28 -7.93 7.11
C VAL A 193 -2.12 -7.70 5.61
N ILE A 194 -0.91 -7.36 5.16
CA ILE A 194 -0.61 -7.17 3.74
C ILE A 194 -0.84 -8.46 2.96
N ASN A 195 -0.36 -9.60 3.47
CA ASN A 195 -0.46 -10.91 2.80
C ASN A 195 -1.87 -11.53 2.85
N ASN A 196 -2.81 -10.95 3.62
CA ASN A 196 -4.21 -11.37 3.63
C ASN A 196 -5.08 -10.64 2.58
N ALA A 197 -4.50 -9.69 1.83
CA ALA A 197 -5.23 -8.92 0.82
C ALA A 197 -5.61 -9.74 -0.41
N ARG A 198 -6.75 -9.39 -1.04
CA ARG A 198 -7.19 -10.00 -2.30
C ARG A 198 -6.31 -9.61 -3.47
N ASN A 199 -5.91 -8.33 -3.53
CA ASN A 199 -5.05 -7.79 -4.57
C ASN A 199 -4.02 -6.84 -3.95
N ILE A 200 -2.79 -6.93 -4.43
CA ILE A 200 -1.68 -6.06 -4.04
C ILE A 200 -1.06 -5.49 -5.31
N MET A 201 -0.88 -4.18 -5.37
CA MET A 201 -0.19 -3.50 -6.46
C MET A 201 1.04 -2.78 -5.93
N PHE A 202 2.21 -3.18 -6.39
CA PHE A 202 3.44 -2.44 -6.22
C PHE A 202 3.61 -1.46 -7.37
N ILE A 203 3.73 -0.17 -7.07
CA ILE A 203 4.03 0.88 -8.04
C ILE A 203 5.49 1.28 -7.86
N VAL A 204 6.29 1.07 -8.91
CA VAL A 204 7.74 1.30 -8.88
C VAL A 204 8.17 2.05 -10.13
N SER A 205 8.90 3.15 -9.94
CA SER A 205 9.37 3.98 -11.05
C SER A 205 10.77 4.52 -10.76
N GLY A 206 11.58 4.62 -11.82
CA GLY A 206 12.92 5.22 -11.78
C GLY A 206 14.07 4.22 -11.79
N LYS A 207 15.18 4.62 -12.42
CA LYS A 207 16.39 3.80 -12.63
C LYS A 207 17.04 3.35 -11.32
N ASN A 208 16.99 4.18 -10.28
CA ASN A 208 17.44 3.85 -8.92
C ASN A 208 16.74 2.60 -8.33
N LYS A 209 15.58 2.21 -8.86
CA LYS A 209 14.85 1.01 -8.43
C LYS A 209 15.26 -0.27 -9.17
N ALA A 210 15.99 -0.17 -10.28
CA ALA A 210 16.27 -1.34 -11.11
C ALA A 210 17.05 -2.44 -10.36
N GLY A 211 18.05 -2.05 -9.56
CA GLY A 211 18.84 -2.98 -8.74
C GLY A 211 17.98 -3.71 -7.71
N ILE A 212 17.21 -2.98 -6.92
CA ILE A 212 16.38 -3.59 -5.87
C ILE A 212 15.25 -4.45 -6.46
N MET A 213 14.69 -4.07 -7.60
CA MET A 213 13.69 -4.90 -8.29
C MET A 213 14.28 -6.21 -8.80
N HIS A 214 15.53 -6.21 -9.26
CA HIS A 214 16.22 -7.45 -9.60
C HIS A 214 16.45 -8.35 -8.37
N GLU A 215 16.84 -7.78 -7.23
CA GLU A 215 16.96 -8.53 -5.96
C GLU A 215 15.63 -9.18 -5.54
N ILE A 216 14.52 -8.44 -5.66
CA ILE A 216 13.17 -8.90 -5.25
C ILE A 216 12.59 -9.93 -6.21
N LEU A 217 12.63 -9.67 -7.52
CA LEU A 217 11.90 -10.46 -8.51
C LEU A 217 12.71 -11.62 -9.09
N VAL A 218 14.02 -11.43 -9.28
CA VAL A 218 14.90 -12.44 -9.90
C VAL A 218 15.59 -13.26 -8.82
N LYS A 219 16.33 -12.62 -7.92
CA LYS A 219 17.06 -13.32 -6.84
C LYS A 219 16.16 -13.79 -5.71
N LYS A 220 14.96 -13.19 -5.57
CA LYS A 220 13.99 -13.48 -4.49
C LYS A 220 14.63 -13.38 -3.10
N ASN A 221 15.40 -12.31 -2.89
CA ASN A 221 16.12 -12.10 -1.65
C ASN A 221 15.14 -11.94 -0.48
N ALA A 222 15.02 -12.99 0.35
CA ALA A 222 14.08 -13.04 1.47
C ALA A 222 14.45 -12.11 2.64
N ALA A 223 15.63 -11.47 2.60
CA ALA A 223 15.96 -10.40 3.55
C ALA A 223 15.20 -9.10 3.24
N LEU A 224 14.62 -8.97 2.04
CA LEU A 224 13.92 -7.76 1.60
C LEU A 224 12.42 -7.84 1.93
N PRO A 225 11.86 -6.86 2.67
CA PRO A 225 10.45 -6.83 3.04
C PRO A 225 9.48 -6.98 1.87
N ALA A 226 9.73 -6.29 0.74
CA ALA A 226 8.90 -6.41 -0.45
C ALA A 226 8.90 -7.82 -1.08
N ALA A 227 9.98 -8.59 -0.91
CA ALA A 227 10.04 -9.98 -1.38
C ALA A 227 9.21 -10.93 -0.50
N LEU A 228 8.98 -10.56 0.77
CA LEU A 228 8.14 -11.30 1.72
C LEU A 228 6.64 -11.07 1.51
N VAL A 229 6.26 -10.11 0.66
CA VAL A 229 4.87 -9.93 0.23
C VAL A 229 4.51 -11.02 -0.78
N ASN A 230 3.77 -12.01 -0.28
CA ASN A 230 3.43 -13.25 -0.94
C ASN A 230 2.09 -13.78 -0.41
N PRO A 231 0.95 -13.18 -0.82
CA PRO A 231 -0.37 -13.61 -0.37
C PRO A 231 -0.67 -15.04 -0.88
N GLU A 232 -1.23 -15.89 0.00
CA GLU A 232 -1.55 -17.28 -0.34
C GLU A 232 -2.69 -17.40 -1.36
N ASP A 233 -3.79 -16.67 -1.12
CA ASP A 233 -5.01 -16.69 -1.93
C ASP A 233 -5.33 -15.34 -2.61
N GLY A 234 -4.34 -14.44 -2.63
CA GLY A 234 -4.42 -13.11 -3.25
C GLY A 234 -3.58 -13.00 -4.53
N LYS A 235 -3.77 -11.89 -5.26
CA LYS A 235 -2.98 -11.56 -6.45
C LYS A 235 -2.01 -10.43 -6.14
N ILE A 236 -0.81 -10.49 -6.72
CA ILE A 236 0.20 -9.44 -6.63
C ILE A 236 0.63 -8.99 -8.03
N LEU A 237 0.53 -7.69 -8.28
CA LEU A 237 0.98 -7.02 -9.50
C LEU A 237 2.17 -6.13 -9.16
N PHE A 238 3.27 -6.29 -9.89
CA PHE A 238 4.35 -5.31 -9.92
C PHE A 238 4.19 -4.47 -11.18
N LEU A 239 3.97 -3.17 -11.02
CA LEU A 239 3.82 -2.19 -12.09
C LEU A 239 5.09 -1.33 -12.11
N LEU A 240 5.94 -1.56 -13.11
CA LEU A 240 7.22 -0.88 -13.26
C LEU A 240 7.21 0.00 -14.50
N ASP A 241 7.94 1.11 -14.46
CA ASP A 241 8.35 1.80 -15.69
C ASP A 241 9.58 1.11 -16.31
N ASP A 242 9.89 1.44 -17.55
CA ASP A 242 11.05 0.89 -18.28
C ASP A 242 12.36 1.07 -17.49
N ALA A 243 12.51 2.20 -16.79
CA ALA A 243 13.71 2.50 -16.01
C ALA A 243 13.87 1.55 -14.80
N ALA A 244 12.81 1.34 -14.02
CA ALA A 244 12.79 0.41 -12.89
C ALA A 244 12.84 -1.06 -13.35
N GLY A 245 12.34 -1.36 -14.55
CA GLY A 245 12.37 -2.70 -15.15
C GLY A 245 13.66 -3.04 -15.90
N SER A 246 14.61 -2.11 -16.01
CA SER A 246 15.76 -2.21 -16.92
C SER A 246 16.73 -3.38 -16.66
N LEU A 247 16.72 -3.97 -15.46
CA LEU A 247 17.54 -5.14 -15.11
C LEU A 247 16.76 -6.47 -15.10
N LEU A 248 15.50 -6.48 -15.50
CA LEU A 248 14.62 -7.66 -15.39
C LEU A 248 14.64 -8.59 -16.63
N GLY A 249 15.57 -8.40 -17.57
CA GLY A 249 15.71 -9.19 -18.80
C GLY A 249 14.71 -8.76 -19.86
#